data_AF-A0A4Q4N6C9-F1
#
_entry.id   AF-A0A4Q4N6C9-F1
#
_cell.length_a   1.000
_cell.length_b   1.000
_cell.length_c   1.000
_cell.angle_alpha   90.00
_cell.angle_beta   90.00
_cell.angle_gamma   90.00
#
_symmetry.space_group_name_H-M   'P 1'
#
loop_
_entity.id
_entity.type
_entity.pdbx_description
1 polymer ?
#
loop_
_entity_poly.entity_id
_entity_poly.type
_entity_poly.pdbx_seq_one_letter_code
_entity_poly.pdbx_strand_id
1 'polypeptide(L)'
;MPQGRGFIQHPKLAKDGEVKAIAVFHEIHCLHGLRTAFYKNAYQLAKLQHQQPQARSLPNTGSPHSEPESSSENHVGHGHDHTSPTVFKPNPFIEALLSAKDEDDDPGHITHCFEYLRQALMCAADTNLEVTHQMVGEDGEEFIGTEGWDTARVCRDYEAVKEWAEAWRAGDAGGII
;
A
#
# COMPACT_ATOMS: atom_id res chain seq x y z
N MET A 1 13.41 -13.25 -5.98
CA MET A 1 12.25 -14.05 -6.42
C MET A 1 12.75 -15.27 -7.19
N PRO A 2 12.18 -16.46 -6.99
CA PRO A 2 12.53 -17.64 -7.76
C PRO A 2 12.08 -17.50 -9.22
N GLN A 3 12.69 -18.29 -10.10
CA GLN A 3 12.15 -18.49 -11.46
C GLN A 3 10.70 -19.00 -11.35
N GLY A 4 9.81 -18.52 -12.24
CA GLY A 4 8.38 -18.82 -12.15
C GLY A 4 7.64 -18.05 -11.05
N ARG A 5 8.30 -17.10 -10.36
CA ARG A 5 7.70 -16.14 -9.42
C ARG A 5 6.98 -16.75 -8.21
N GLY A 6 7.13 -18.05 -7.96
CA GLY A 6 6.52 -18.74 -6.82
C GLY A 6 5.20 -19.45 -7.13
N PHE A 7 4.78 -19.47 -8.40
CA PHE A 7 3.64 -20.28 -8.85
C PHE A 7 4.07 -21.73 -9.08
N ILE A 8 3.24 -22.66 -8.63
CA ILE A 8 3.47 -24.10 -8.74
C ILE A 8 2.23 -24.83 -9.26
N GLN A 9 2.45 -25.97 -9.89
CA GLN A 9 1.45 -27.03 -10.07
C GLN A 9 2.02 -28.28 -9.42
N HIS A 10 1.22 -28.97 -8.59
CA HIS A 10 1.70 -30.15 -7.88
C HIS A 10 0.62 -31.23 -7.78
N PRO A 11 0.87 -32.47 -8.25
CA PRO A 11 -0.16 -33.50 -8.46
C PRO A 11 -0.80 -34.04 -7.17
N LYS A 12 -0.26 -33.69 -6.00
CA LYS A 12 -0.80 -34.13 -4.69
C LYS A 12 -1.28 -32.99 -3.79
N LEU A 13 -0.82 -31.77 -4.06
CA LEU A 13 -1.06 -30.62 -3.18
C LEU A 13 -2.05 -29.62 -3.78
N ALA A 14 -2.28 -29.70 -5.09
CA ALA A 14 -3.30 -28.99 -5.83
C ALA A 14 -4.08 -29.99 -6.69
N LYS A 15 -5.33 -29.67 -7.04
CA LYS A 15 -6.07 -30.51 -7.98
C LYS A 15 -5.36 -30.50 -9.34
N ASP A 16 -5.58 -31.54 -10.14
CA ASP A 16 -4.92 -31.67 -11.43
C ASP A 16 -5.13 -30.43 -12.31
N GLY A 17 -4.02 -29.80 -12.72
CA GLY A 17 -4.01 -28.59 -13.54
C GLY A 17 -4.18 -27.27 -12.77
N GLU A 18 -4.49 -27.28 -11.47
CA GLU A 18 -4.56 -26.05 -10.67
C GLU A 18 -3.16 -25.47 -10.43
N VAL A 19 -3.02 -24.18 -10.68
CA VAL A 19 -1.88 -23.38 -10.23
C VAL A 19 -2.14 -22.92 -8.80
N LYS A 20 -1.10 -22.94 -7.96
CA LYS A 20 -1.10 -22.33 -6.62
C LYS A 20 0.09 -21.39 -6.51
N ALA A 21 0.00 -20.40 -5.63
CA ALA A 21 1.15 -19.59 -5.24
C ALA A 21 1.65 -20.06 -3.87
N ILE A 22 2.98 -20.10 -3.68
CA ILE A 22 3.54 -20.31 -2.34
C ILE A 22 3.60 -18.95 -1.63
N ALA A 23 2.97 -18.88 -0.46
CA ALA A 23 2.70 -17.64 0.28
C ALA A 23 3.95 -16.75 0.46
N VAL A 24 5.10 -17.31 0.89
CA VAL A 24 6.33 -16.52 1.11
C VAL A 24 6.76 -15.68 -0.10
N PHE A 25 6.52 -16.16 -1.32
CA PHE A 25 6.91 -15.42 -2.53
C PHE A 25 5.92 -14.29 -2.82
N HIS A 26 4.64 -14.49 -2.53
CA HIS A 26 3.64 -13.43 -2.59
C HIS A 26 3.91 -12.36 -1.51
N GLU A 27 4.19 -12.76 -0.27
CA GLU A 27 4.52 -11.86 0.83
C GLU A 27 5.73 -10.96 0.53
N ILE A 28 6.82 -11.55 0.03
CA ILE A 28 8.03 -10.78 -0.36
C ILE A 28 7.73 -9.85 -1.55
N HIS A 29 6.89 -10.28 -2.49
CA HIS A 29 6.46 -9.42 -3.60
C HIS A 29 5.66 -8.21 -3.10
N CYS A 30 4.69 -8.41 -2.21
CA CYS A 30 3.90 -7.34 -1.61
C CYS A 30 4.77 -6.38 -0.79
N LEU A 31 5.70 -6.91 0.02
CA LEU A 31 6.63 -6.09 0.79
C LEU A 31 7.49 -5.20 -0.12
N HIS A 32 7.93 -5.74 -1.26
CA HIS A 32 8.64 -4.95 -2.28
C HIS A 32 7.76 -3.87 -2.91
N GLY A 33 6.47 -4.16 -3.15
CA GLY A 33 5.48 -3.19 -3.61
C GLY A 33 5.30 -2.03 -2.64
N LEU A 34 5.08 -2.32 -1.35
CA LEU A 34 4.97 -1.32 -0.29
C LEU A 34 6.22 -0.46 -0.19
N ARG A 35 7.40 -1.09 -0.17
CA ARG A 35 8.70 -0.39 -0.17
C ARG A 35 8.81 0.57 -1.35
N THR A 36 8.46 0.10 -2.55
CA THR A 36 8.55 0.89 -3.77
C THR A 36 7.59 2.08 -3.75
N ALA A 37 6.35 1.87 -3.31
CA ALA A 37 5.36 2.92 -3.19
C ALA A 37 5.80 4.00 -2.19
N PHE A 38 6.30 3.59 -1.01
CA PHE A 38 6.82 4.51 0.00
C PHE A 38 7.91 5.44 -0.57
N TYR A 39 8.96 4.87 -1.19
CA TYR A 39 10.06 5.69 -1.71
C TYR A 39 9.64 6.53 -2.93
N LYS A 40 8.77 6.01 -3.81
CA LYS A 40 8.24 6.79 -4.94
C LYS A 40 7.46 8.01 -4.45
N ASN A 41 6.59 7.83 -3.47
CA ASN A 41 5.77 8.90 -2.92
C ASN A 41 6.64 9.93 -2.16
N ALA A 42 7.57 9.46 -1.33
CA ALA A 42 8.51 10.34 -0.62
C ALA A 42 9.33 11.19 -1.60
N TYR A 43 9.82 10.58 -2.69
CA TYR A 43 10.54 11.28 -3.74
C TYR A 43 9.66 12.30 -4.48
N GLN A 44 8.43 11.92 -4.82
CA GLN A 44 7.48 12.83 -5.47
C GLN A 44 7.15 14.04 -4.61
N LEU A 45 6.94 13.85 -3.30
CA LEU A 45 6.69 14.95 -2.36
C LEU A 45 7.90 15.89 -2.28
N ALA A 46 9.11 15.35 -2.11
CA ALA A 46 10.33 16.16 -2.11
C ALA A 46 10.49 16.94 -3.42
N LYS A 47 10.22 16.30 -4.56
CA LYS A 47 10.25 16.95 -5.88
C LYS A 47 9.25 18.10 -5.97
N LEU A 48 8.00 17.92 -5.51
CA LEU A 48 6.99 18.97 -5.51
C LEU A 48 7.40 20.16 -4.62
N GLN A 49 7.96 19.90 -3.44
CA GLN A 49 8.47 20.94 -2.54
C GLN A 49 9.63 21.72 -3.17
N HIS A 50 10.57 21.05 -3.84
CA HIS A 50 11.66 21.71 -4.56
C HIS A 50 11.18 22.50 -5.78
N GLN A 51 10.14 22.02 -6.47
CA GLN A 51 9.56 22.67 -7.65
C GLN A 51 8.62 23.83 -7.31
N GLN A 52 8.25 24.04 -6.04
CA GLN A 52 7.53 25.22 -5.58
C GLN A 52 8.54 26.27 -5.05
N PRO A 53 9.07 27.18 -5.89
CA PRO A 53 9.79 28.34 -5.38
C PRO A 53 8.78 29.23 -4.64
N GLN A 54 8.80 29.19 -3.31
CA GLN A 54 8.08 30.07 -2.38
C GLN A 54 6.84 30.75 -2.98
N ALA A 55 5.66 30.16 -2.82
CA ALA A 55 4.40 30.90 -2.89
C ALA A 55 4.35 31.90 -1.73
N ARG A 56 5.18 32.93 -1.80
CA ARG A 56 5.27 34.03 -0.86
C ARG A 56 4.20 35.03 -1.26
N SER A 57 3.24 35.21 -0.36
CA SER A 57 2.21 36.26 -0.30
C SER A 57 1.24 36.38 -1.48
N LEU A 58 0.03 35.82 -1.31
CA LEU A 58 -1.18 36.49 -1.79
C LEU A 58 -1.79 37.24 -0.60
N PRO A 59 -1.94 38.58 -0.65
CA PRO A 59 -2.61 39.32 0.40
C PRO A 59 -4.12 39.04 0.36
N ASN A 60 -4.68 38.89 1.55
CA ASN A 60 -6.11 38.84 1.81
C ASN A 60 -6.79 40.12 1.27
N THR A 61 -7.65 39.99 0.25
CA THR A 61 -8.62 41.03 -0.14
C THR A 61 -9.93 40.36 -0.52
N GLY A 62 -11.01 40.74 0.18
CA GLY A 62 -12.30 40.05 0.21
C GLY A 62 -13.18 40.16 -1.04
N SER A 63 -14.29 39.42 -1.00
CA SER A 63 -15.42 39.53 -1.93
C SER A 63 -16.00 40.96 -1.94
N PRO A 64 -16.58 41.41 -3.08
CA PRO A 64 -18.04 41.31 -3.24
C PRO A 64 -18.57 41.07 -4.69
N HIS A 65 -19.67 40.30 -4.76
CA HIS A 65 -20.90 40.44 -5.57
C HIS A 65 -20.96 40.54 -7.12
N SER A 66 -21.99 39.84 -7.65
CA SER A 66 -22.88 40.10 -8.84
C SER A 66 -22.29 39.97 -10.25
N GLU A 67 -22.93 39.43 -11.30
CA GLU A 67 -24.24 38.83 -11.65
C GLU A 67 -24.10 38.27 -13.12
N PRO A 68 -25.13 37.66 -13.76
CA PRO A 68 -24.99 36.59 -14.77
C PRO A 68 -25.35 36.97 -16.22
N GLU A 69 -24.87 36.23 -17.24
CA GLU A 69 -25.49 36.13 -18.59
C GLU A 69 -25.14 34.75 -19.21
N SER A 70 -26.10 33.86 -19.55
CA SER A 70 -26.81 33.70 -20.86
C SER A 70 -25.83 33.47 -22.03
N SER A 71 -25.93 32.49 -22.95
CA SER A 71 -27.05 31.75 -23.56
C SER A 71 -26.51 30.66 -24.52
N SER A 72 -27.27 29.56 -24.71
CA SER A 72 -27.39 28.71 -25.94
C SER A 72 -26.14 27.95 -26.46
N GLU A 73 -26.12 26.72 -27.01
CA GLU A 73 -27.07 25.88 -27.76
C GLU A 73 -26.71 24.37 -27.59
N ASN A 74 -27.64 23.49 -27.95
CA ASN A 74 -27.54 22.03 -27.91
C ASN A 74 -26.49 21.45 -28.89
N HIS A 75 -25.58 20.61 -28.40
CA HIS A 75 -24.87 19.61 -29.23
C HIS A 75 -24.92 18.23 -28.56
N VAL A 76 -25.52 17.25 -29.23
CA VAL A 76 -25.52 15.84 -28.83
C VAL A 76 -24.19 15.24 -29.27
N GLY A 77 -23.25 15.11 -28.33
CA GLY A 77 -22.04 14.31 -28.47
C GLY A 77 -21.99 13.27 -27.36
N HIS A 78 -21.86 11.99 -27.72
CA HIS A 78 -21.50 10.92 -26.78
C HIS A 78 -20.03 11.12 -26.38
N GLY A 79 -19.80 11.96 -25.36
CA GLY A 79 -18.50 12.13 -24.73
C GLY A 79 -18.39 11.24 -23.50
N HIS A 80 -17.38 10.38 -23.46
CA HIS A 80 -16.98 9.75 -22.21
C HIS A 80 -16.42 10.84 -21.30
N ASP A 81 -17.05 10.98 -20.13
CA ASP A 81 -16.74 12.00 -19.13
C ASP A 81 -15.31 11.81 -18.61
N HIS A 82 -14.37 12.63 -19.09
CA HIS A 82 -13.09 12.80 -18.42
C HIS A 82 -13.37 13.64 -17.18
N THR A 83 -13.76 12.92 -16.13
CA THR A 83 -14.03 13.40 -14.78
C THR A 83 -13.12 14.57 -14.41
N SER A 84 -13.77 15.68 -14.10
CA SER A 84 -13.20 16.87 -13.46
C SER A 84 -12.16 16.49 -12.40
N PRO A 85 -11.03 17.23 -12.25
CA PRO A 85 -10.01 16.92 -11.26
C PRO A 85 -10.67 16.76 -9.89
N THR A 86 -10.46 15.61 -9.26
CA THR A 86 -10.95 15.39 -7.89
C THR A 86 -10.33 16.46 -7.00
N VAL A 87 -11.18 17.35 -6.47
CA VAL A 87 -10.74 18.40 -5.55
C VAL A 87 -10.10 17.74 -4.34
N PHE A 88 -8.85 18.14 -4.02
CA PHE A 88 -8.15 17.62 -2.85
C PHE A 88 -8.97 17.88 -1.59
N LYS A 89 -9.31 16.81 -0.86
CA LYS A 89 -10.01 16.88 0.42
C LYS A 89 -9.03 16.47 1.51
N PRO A 90 -8.60 17.40 2.39
CA PRO A 90 -7.72 17.07 3.51
C PRO A 90 -8.32 15.97 4.39
N ASN A 91 -7.47 15.09 4.90
CA ASN A 91 -7.86 14.08 5.87
C ASN A 91 -7.41 14.55 7.27
N PRO A 92 -8.35 14.93 8.17
CA PRO A 92 -8.00 15.46 9.49
C PRO A 92 -7.11 14.55 10.34
N PHE A 93 -7.22 13.23 10.19
CA PHE A 93 -6.37 12.28 10.90
C PHE A 93 -4.93 12.34 10.40
N ILE A 94 -4.73 12.39 9.09
CA ILE A 94 -3.40 12.48 8.49
C ILE A 94 -2.76 13.85 8.76
N GLU A 95 -3.53 14.93 8.72
CA GLU A 95 -3.03 16.27 9.09
C GLU A 95 -2.58 16.33 10.56
N ALA A 96 -3.29 15.64 11.45
CA ALA A 96 -2.88 15.52 12.85
C ALA A 96 -1.56 14.74 13.00
N LEU A 97 -1.39 13.65 12.26
CA LEU A 97 -0.13 12.89 12.26
C LEU A 97 1.04 13.72 11.71
N LEU A 98 0.84 14.46 10.62
CA LEU A 98 1.88 15.33 10.03
C LEU A 98 2.28 16.51 10.93
N SER A 99 1.40 16.92 11.85
CA SER A 99 1.64 18.01 12.79
C SER A 99 2.16 17.53 14.15
N ALA A 100 2.10 16.23 14.42
CA ALA A 100 2.75 15.62 15.57
C ALA A 100 4.28 15.66 15.37
N LYS A 101 5.01 16.01 16.42
CA LYS A 101 6.47 15.84 16.47
C LYS A 101 6.74 14.46 17.05
N ASP A 102 6.84 13.47 16.17
CA ASP A 102 7.30 12.15 16.57
C ASP A 102 8.80 12.07 16.30
N GLU A 103 9.58 11.75 17.34
CA GLU A 103 11.06 11.73 17.28
C GLU A 103 11.60 10.47 16.58
N ASP A 104 10.74 9.51 16.23
CA ASP A 104 11.10 8.20 15.67
C ASP A 104 10.94 8.11 14.13
N ASP A 105 10.58 9.22 13.45
CA ASP A 105 10.35 9.28 12.01
C ASP A 105 11.66 9.44 11.18
N ASP A 106 12.76 8.83 11.62
CA ASP A 106 14.01 8.84 10.85
C ASP A 106 13.86 7.98 9.56
N PRO A 107 14.17 8.50 8.37
CA PRO A 107 14.15 7.71 7.13
C PRO A 107 15.04 6.45 7.17
N GLY A 108 16.05 6.43 8.04
CA GLY A 108 16.87 5.24 8.33
C GLY A 108 16.08 4.13 9.04
N HIS A 109 15.11 4.48 9.88
CA HIS A 109 14.24 3.52 10.58
C HIS A 109 13.42 2.69 9.58
N ILE A 110 12.63 3.35 8.73
CA ILE A 110 11.81 2.68 7.71
C ILE A 110 12.64 1.82 6.75
N THR A 111 13.84 2.28 6.40
CA THR A 111 14.72 1.57 5.47
C THR A 111 15.14 0.20 6.02
N HIS A 112 15.55 0.12 7.29
CA HIS A 112 15.91 -1.16 7.88
C HIS A 112 14.67 -1.97 8.27
N CYS A 113 13.53 -1.35 8.58
CA CYS A 113 12.27 -2.06 8.85
C CYS A 113 11.83 -2.92 7.66
N PHE A 114 11.89 -2.39 6.43
CA PHE A 114 11.63 -3.20 5.24
C PHE A 114 12.58 -4.38 5.10
N GLU A 115 13.84 -4.23 5.52
CA GLU A 115 14.84 -5.29 5.47
C GLU A 115 14.62 -6.34 6.57
N TYR A 116 14.32 -5.89 7.79
CA TYR A 116 13.95 -6.75 8.90
C TYR A 116 12.72 -7.60 8.57
N LEU A 117 11.65 -6.99 8.05
CA LEU A 117 10.45 -7.71 7.63
C LEU A 117 10.77 -8.72 6.52
N ARG A 118 11.59 -8.34 5.53
CA ARG A 118 12.01 -9.26 4.46
C ARG A 118 12.75 -10.47 5.01
N GLN A 119 13.68 -10.26 5.96
CA GLN A 119 14.41 -11.34 6.61
C GLN A 119 13.48 -12.23 7.45
N ALA A 120 12.54 -11.63 8.19
CA ALA A 120 11.55 -12.37 8.97
C ALA A 120 10.68 -13.27 8.09
N LEU A 121 10.16 -12.76 6.96
CA LEU A 121 9.37 -13.55 5.99
C LEU A 121 10.20 -14.70 5.39
N MET A 122 11.45 -14.42 5.00
CA MET A 122 12.35 -15.47 4.48
C MET A 122 12.72 -16.51 5.52
N CYS A 123 12.86 -16.12 6.79
CA CYS A 123 13.18 -17.01 7.89
C CYS A 123 11.97 -17.88 8.26
N ALA A 124 10.78 -17.27 8.32
CA ALA A 124 9.54 -17.98 8.60
C ALA A 124 9.14 -18.92 7.45
N ALA A 125 9.48 -18.55 6.22
CA ALA A 125 9.28 -19.30 4.99
C ALA A 125 7.86 -19.89 4.90
N ASP A 126 6.84 -19.02 4.88
CA ASP A 126 5.45 -19.47 4.77
C ASP A 126 5.25 -20.34 3.52
N THR A 127 4.98 -21.63 3.75
CA THR A 127 4.77 -22.66 2.72
C THR A 127 3.29 -22.94 2.42
N ASN A 128 2.37 -22.13 2.97
CA ASN A 128 0.95 -22.23 2.64
C ASN A 128 0.73 -22.03 1.13
N LEU A 129 -0.28 -22.73 0.59
CA LEU A 129 -0.64 -22.68 -0.83
C LEU A 129 -1.84 -21.77 -1.02
N GLU A 130 -1.62 -20.65 -1.68
CA GLU A 130 -2.66 -19.67 -1.98
C GLU A 130 -3.39 -20.01 -3.28
N VAL A 131 -4.68 -19.72 -3.27
CA VAL A 131 -5.52 -19.82 -4.46
C VAL A 131 -5.12 -18.74 -5.45
N THR A 132 -5.06 -19.10 -6.73
CA THR A 132 -4.79 -18.16 -7.82
C THR A 132 -6.06 -17.91 -8.62
N HIS A 133 -6.19 -16.68 -9.11
CA HIS A 133 -7.31 -16.22 -9.93
C HIS A 133 -6.79 -15.69 -11.27
N GLN A 134 -7.60 -15.82 -12.31
CA GLN A 134 -7.39 -15.06 -13.54
C GLN A 134 -7.79 -13.62 -13.29
N MET A 135 -6.91 -12.70 -13.64
CA MET A 135 -7.07 -11.26 -13.48
C MET A 135 -6.89 -10.59 -14.84
N VAL A 136 -7.52 -9.43 -15.01
CA VAL A 136 -7.42 -8.62 -16.23
C VAL A 136 -6.83 -7.26 -15.86
N GLY A 137 -5.72 -6.90 -16.51
CA GLY A 137 -5.05 -5.62 -16.35
C GLY A 137 -5.85 -4.46 -16.94
N GLU A 138 -5.45 -3.22 -16.64
CA GLU A 138 -6.07 -2.00 -17.20
C GLU A 138 -5.95 -1.93 -18.74
N ASP A 139 -4.93 -2.57 -19.30
CA ASP A 139 -4.70 -2.71 -20.74
C ASP A 139 -5.43 -3.91 -21.38
N GLY A 140 -6.21 -4.65 -20.58
CA GLY A 140 -6.89 -5.86 -21.00
C GLY A 140 -6.01 -7.11 -21.01
N GLU A 141 -4.76 -7.06 -20.54
CA GLU A 141 -3.90 -8.24 -20.44
C GLU A 141 -4.43 -9.21 -19.36
N GLU A 142 -4.63 -10.47 -19.74
CA GLU A 142 -4.96 -11.53 -18.79
C GLU A 142 -3.70 -12.08 -18.12
N PHE A 143 -3.71 -12.16 -16.79
CA PHE A 143 -2.63 -12.75 -16.02
C PHE A 143 -3.15 -13.58 -14.85
N ILE A 144 -2.30 -14.45 -14.32
CA ILE A 144 -2.60 -15.22 -13.10
C ILE A 144 -2.02 -14.46 -11.91
N GLY A 145 -2.87 -14.17 -10.94
CA GLY A 145 -2.48 -13.53 -9.68
C GLY A 145 -3.05 -14.27 -8.48
N THR A 146 -2.69 -13.79 -7.30
CA THR A 146 -3.31 -14.20 -6.04
C THR A 146 -3.58 -12.96 -5.19
N GLU A 147 -4.68 -12.97 -4.45
CA GLU A 147 -5.10 -11.84 -3.61
C GLU A 147 -4.77 -12.09 -2.13
N GLY A 148 -4.35 -13.30 -1.76
CA GLY A 148 -4.04 -13.69 -0.39
C GLY A 148 -5.25 -13.84 0.55
N TRP A 149 -6.47 -13.59 0.07
CA TRP A 149 -7.72 -13.77 0.83
C TRP A 149 -8.26 -15.21 0.74
N ASP A 150 -9.11 -15.57 1.70
CA ASP A 150 -9.83 -16.86 1.78
C ASP A 150 -8.95 -18.12 1.65
N THR A 151 -7.65 -18.01 1.95
CA THR A 151 -6.72 -19.14 1.99
C THR A 151 -6.54 -19.61 3.42
N ALA A 152 -6.85 -20.88 3.70
CA ALA A 152 -6.58 -21.48 4.98
C ALA A 152 -5.06 -21.54 5.24
N ARG A 153 -4.62 -21.06 6.41
CA ARG A 153 -3.22 -21.07 6.82
C ARG A 153 -3.05 -21.89 8.10
N VAL A 154 -1.92 -22.59 8.21
CA VAL A 154 -1.49 -23.19 9.48
C VAL A 154 -0.58 -22.20 10.20
N CYS A 155 -1.09 -21.61 11.28
CA CYS A 155 -0.38 -20.58 12.05
C CYS A 155 0.38 -21.17 13.24
N ARG A 156 1.36 -20.41 13.73
CA ARG A 156 1.89 -20.58 15.09
C ARG A 156 0.83 -20.07 16.09
N ASP A 157 0.83 -20.64 17.29
CA ASP A 157 -0.08 -20.20 18.35
C ASP A 157 0.33 -18.80 18.84
N TYR A 158 -0.40 -17.79 18.35
CA TYR A 158 -0.14 -16.39 18.68
C TYR A 158 -0.43 -16.10 20.15
N GLU A 159 -1.49 -16.68 20.72
CA GLU A 159 -1.87 -16.40 22.09
C GLU A 159 -0.84 -16.99 23.06
N ALA A 160 -0.36 -18.20 22.82
CA ALA A 160 0.71 -18.78 23.63
C ALA A 160 2.01 -17.93 23.61
N VAL A 161 2.36 -17.36 22.44
CA VAL A 161 3.53 -16.46 22.33
C VAL A 161 3.29 -15.16 23.10
N LYS A 162 2.09 -14.59 22.99
CA LYS A 162 1.70 -13.38 23.71
C LYS A 162 1.71 -13.59 25.23
N GLU A 163 1.06 -14.64 25.73
CA GLU A 163 1.04 -15.00 27.15
C GLU A 163 2.45 -15.20 27.70
N TRP A 164 3.32 -15.88 26.95
CA TRP A 164 4.72 -16.03 27.33
C TRP A 164 5.43 -14.68 27.41
N ALA A 165 5.28 -13.81 26.40
CA ALA A 165 5.92 -12.49 26.40
C ALA A 165 5.46 -11.62 27.59
N GLU A 166 4.17 -11.64 27.92
CA GLU A 166 3.62 -10.89 29.06
C GLU A 166 4.11 -11.40 30.41
N ALA A 167 4.23 -12.73 30.56
CA ALA A 167 4.75 -13.37 31.77
C ALA A 167 6.22 -13.02 32.06
N TRP A 168 6.99 -12.74 31.01
CA TRP A 168 8.42 -12.44 31.07
C TRP A 168 8.77 -10.98 30.71
N ARG A 169 7.78 -10.08 30.69
CA ARG A 169 8.02 -8.68 30.32
C ARG A 169 9.00 -8.00 31.28
N ALA A 170 9.92 -7.21 30.73
CA ALA A 170 10.93 -6.49 31.50
C ALA A 170 10.38 -5.25 32.23
N GLY A 171 9.21 -4.78 31.84
CA GLY A 171 8.51 -3.65 32.45
C GLY A 171 7.26 -3.29 31.65
N ASP A 172 6.56 -2.25 32.10
CA ASP A 172 5.32 -1.77 31.48
C ASP A 172 5.55 -0.48 30.65
N ALA A 173 6.81 -0.05 30.48
CA ALA A 173 7.18 1.07 29.62
C ALA A 173 7.01 0.70 28.13
N GLY A 174 6.83 1.71 27.27
CA GLY A 174 6.48 1.58 25.85
C GLY A 174 7.38 0.64 25.02
N GLY A 175 6.80 0.15 23.92
CA GLY A 175 7.24 -1.02 23.15
C GLY A 175 8.50 -0.88 22.29
N ILE A 176 8.63 -1.76 21.30
CA ILE A 176 9.77 -1.81 20.37
C ILE A 176 9.67 -0.60 19.43
N ILE A 177 10.57 0.35 19.59
CA ILE A 177 10.84 1.49 18.71
C ILE A 177 12.14 1.26 17.94
#